data_AF-A0A3B8Z3F6-F1
#
_entry.id   AF-A0A3B8Z3F6-F1
#
_cell.length_a   1.000
_cell.length_b   1.000
_cell.length_c   1.000
_cell.angle_alpha   90.00
_cell.angle_beta   90.00
_cell.angle_gamma   90.00
#
_symmetry.space_group_name_H-M   'P 1'
#
loop_
_entity.id
_entity.type
_entity.pdbx_description
1 polymer ?
#
loop_
_entity_poly.entity_id
_entity_poly.type
_entity_poly.pdbx_seq_one_letter_code
_entity_poly.pdbx_strand_id
1 'polypeptide(L)'
;MEIRRLSASLGAEITDLRLPELSSSGAEEIRDLLHEHLVLFFPRQNLTQEQHVAFGQHFGELESHPNLKNAYLEHDQVFELAASRM
;
A
#
# COMPACT_ATOMS: atom_id res chain seq x y z
N MET A 1 13.57 -1.93 -9.78
CA MET A 1 13.20 -1.16 -8.57
C MET A 1 14.17 0.00 -8.43
N GLU A 2 13.66 1.24 -8.47
CA GLU A 2 14.42 2.47 -8.29
C GLU A 2 13.91 3.24 -7.07
N ILE A 3 14.81 3.78 -6.25
CA ILE A 3 14.47 4.48 -5.00
C ILE A 3 14.92 5.94 -5.07
N ARG A 4 13.99 6.86 -4.82
CA ARG A 4 14.26 8.30 -4.74
C ARG A 4 13.79 8.86 -3.40
N ARG A 5 14.73 9.29 -2.54
CA ARG A 5 14.39 9.96 -1.28
C ARG A 5 13.63 11.26 -1.54
N LEU A 6 12.61 11.51 -0.72
CA LEU A 6 11.75 12.70 -0.82
C LEU A 6 12.21 13.83 0.10
N SER A 7 12.80 13.50 1.24
CA SER A 7 13.37 14.48 2.16
C SER A 7 14.60 13.93 2.89
N ALA A 8 15.26 14.79 3.67
CA ALA A 8 16.39 14.39 4.50
C ALA A 8 15.98 13.47 5.65
N SER A 9 14.76 13.62 6.18
CA SER A 9 14.31 12.96 7.41
C SER A 9 13.44 11.73 7.18
N LEU A 10 12.58 11.73 6.16
CA LEU A 10 11.68 10.62 5.85
C LEU A 10 11.19 10.65 4.40
N GLY A 11 10.66 9.52 3.96
CA GLY A 11 9.96 9.38 2.69
C GLY A 11 10.86 8.96 1.54
N ALA A 12 10.41 7.96 0.81
CA ALA A 12 10.97 7.60 -0.49
C ALA A 12 9.86 7.28 -1.49
N GLU A 13 10.12 7.63 -2.75
CA GLU A 13 9.35 7.17 -3.90
C GLU A 13 10.05 5.95 -4.50
N ILE A 14 9.27 4.91 -4.80
CA ILE A 14 9.76 3.68 -5.41
C ILE A 14 9.08 3.50 -6.77
N THR A 15 9.91 3.34 -7.81
CA THR A 15 9.48 3.10 -9.20
C THR A 15 10.13 1.85 -9.78
N ASP A 16 9.82 1.53 -11.04
CA ASP A 16 10.32 0.34 -11.73
C ASP A 16 9.95 -0.97 -10.99
N LEU A 17 8.68 -1.07 -10.61
CA LEU A 17 8.02 -2.28 -10.12
C LEU A 17 6.51 -2.25 -10.35
N ARG A 18 5.89 -3.40 -10.15
CA ARG A 18 4.44 -3.60 -10.18
C ARG A 18 4.03 -4.32 -8.89
N LEU A 19 3.25 -3.65 -8.04
CA LEU A 19 2.89 -4.20 -6.72
C LEU A 19 2.19 -5.56 -6.78
N PRO A 20 1.25 -5.83 -7.72
CA PRO A 20 0.59 -7.14 -7.82
C PRO A 20 1.52 -8.29 -8.22
N GLU A 21 2.71 -7.98 -8.73
CA GLU A 21 3.66 -8.96 -9.29
C GLU A 21 4.86 -9.15 -8.35
N LEU A 22 4.80 -8.60 -7.12
CA LEU A 22 5.86 -8.73 -6.13
C LEU A 22 6.00 -10.17 -5.65
N SER A 23 7.24 -10.66 -5.63
CA SER A 23 7.58 -11.88 -4.90
C SER A 23 7.62 -11.60 -3.40
N SER A 24 7.57 -12.66 -2.59
CA SER A 24 7.78 -12.53 -1.14
C SER A 24 9.09 -11.80 -0.82
N SER A 25 10.18 -12.10 -1.53
CA SER A 25 11.47 -11.42 -1.33
C SER A 25 11.42 -9.93 -1.68
N GLY A 26 10.68 -9.54 -2.72
CA GLY A 26 10.50 -8.12 -3.06
C GLY A 26 9.68 -7.39 -2.00
N ALA A 27 8.68 -8.05 -1.41
CA ALA A 27 7.96 -7.51 -0.27
C ALA A 27 8.84 -7.32 0.97
N GLU A 28 9.80 -8.23 1.23
CA GLU A 28 10.77 -8.05 2.32
C GLU A 28 11.67 -6.85 2.08
N GLU A 29 12.15 -6.65 0.84
CA GLU A 29 12.94 -5.48 0.47
C GLU A 29 12.15 -4.17 0.69
N ILE A 30 10.87 -4.16 0.30
CA ILE A 30 9.99 -3.00 0.56
C ILE A 30 9.79 -2.76 2.06
N ARG A 31 9.68 -3.82 2.88
CA ARG A 31 9.57 -3.70 4.34
C ARG A 31 10.84 -3.07 4.94
N ASP A 32 12.02 -3.44 4.46
CA ASP A 32 13.27 -2.85 4.91
C ASP A 32 13.38 -1.37 4.50
N LEU A 33 12.97 -1.04 3.27
CA LEU A 33 12.87 0.35 2.82
C LEU A 33 11.85 1.15 3.64
N LEU A 34 10.75 0.52 4.07
CA LEU A 34 9.76 1.17 4.93
C LEU A 34 10.33 1.45 6.32
N HIS A 35 11.13 0.55 6.89
CA HIS A 35 11.83 0.81 8.15
C HIS A 35 12.86 1.94 8.03
N GLU A 36 13.58 2.05 6.91
CA GLU A 36 14.57 3.10 6.67
C GLU A 36 13.92 4.47 6.42
N HIS A 37 12.86 4.50 5.59
CA HIS A 37 12.29 5.74 5.09
C HIS A 37 10.99 6.15 5.80
N LEU A 38 10.44 5.30 6.66
CA LEU A 38 9.22 5.50 7.46
C LEU A 38 7.91 5.62 6.66
N VAL A 39 7.97 6.10 5.42
CA VAL A 39 6.84 6.19 4.49
C VAL A 39 7.33 5.98 3.06
N LEU A 40 6.57 5.22 2.28
CA LEU A 40 6.89 4.89 0.90
C LEU A 40 5.73 5.30 -0.02
N PHE A 41 6.08 5.77 -1.20
CA PHE A 41 5.13 6.12 -2.26
C PHE A 41 5.41 5.29 -3.50
N PHE A 42 4.35 4.73 -4.09
CA PHE A 42 4.40 3.94 -5.32
C PHE A 42 3.53 4.63 -6.38
N PRO A 43 4.09 5.53 -7.19
CA PRO A 43 3.30 6.25 -8.19
C PRO A 43 2.74 5.31 -9.28
N ARG A 44 1.60 5.70 -9.87
CA ARG A 44 0.98 5.05 -11.03
C ARG A 44 0.58 3.58 -10.81
N GLN A 45 0.20 3.22 -9.60
CA GLN A 45 -0.39 1.93 -9.28
C GLN A 45 -1.92 2.02 -9.37
N ASN A 46 -2.51 1.41 -10.39
CA ASN A 46 -3.97 1.31 -10.54
C ASN A 46 -4.39 -0.09 -10.07
N LEU A 47 -4.52 -0.29 -8.76
CA LEU A 47 -4.82 -1.59 -8.17
C LEU A 47 -6.32 -1.85 -8.13
N THR A 48 -6.72 -3.11 -8.37
CA THR A 48 -8.05 -3.59 -7.93
C THR A 48 -8.09 -3.71 -6.40
N GLN A 49 -9.29 -3.83 -5.81
CA GLN A 49 -9.41 -4.04 -4.35
C GLN A 49 -8.69 -5.31 -3.91
N GLU A 50 -8.82 -6.41 -4.67
CA GLU A 50 -8.11 -7.66 -4.42
C GLU A 50 -6.59 -7.49 -4.47
N GLN A 51 -6.07 -6.78 -5.48
CA GLN A 51 -4.63 -6.53 -5.58
C GLN A 51 -4.11 -5.66 -4.44
N HIS A 52 -4.90 -4.69 -3.99
CA HIS A 52 -4.55 -3.85 -2.84
C HIS A 52 -4.49 -4.67 -1.55
N VAL A 53 -5.48 -5.55 -1.32
CA VAL A 53 -5.50 -6.47 -0.18
C VAL A 53 -4.32 -7.42 -0.23
N ALA A 54 -4.06 -8.07 -1.38
CA ALA A 54 -2.92 -8.98 -1.55
C ALA A 54 -1.59 -8.29 -1.25
N PHE A 55 -1.41 -7.04 -1.69
CA PHE A 55 -0.23 -6.26 -1.35
C PHE A 55 -0.11 -6.01 0.15
N GLY A 56 -1.20 -5.61 0.81
CA GLY A 56 -1.22 -5.36 2.26
C GLY A 56 -0.88 -6.59 3.10
N GLN A 57 -1.31 -7.78 2.68
CA GLN A 57 -1.07 -9.05 3.39
C GLN A 57 0.42 -9.42 3.48
N HIS A 58 1.28 -8.87 2.62
CA HIS A 58 2.72 -9.04 2.76
C HIS A 58 3.31 -8.41 4.03
N PHE A 59 2.60 -7.47 4.65
CA PHE A 59 3.05 -6.74 5.84
C PHE A 59 2.40 -7.20 7.15
N GLY A 60 1.51 -8.20 7.10
CA GLY A 60 0.87 -8.77 8.27
C GLY A 60 -0.59 -9.14 8.05
N GLU A 61 -1.26 -9.51 9.14
CA GLU A 61 -2.71 -9.74 9.14
C GLU A 61 -3.44 -8.40 8.97
N LEU A 62 -4.38 -8.36 8.01
CA LEU A 62 -5.19 -7.17 7.75
C LEU A 62 -6.46 -7.20 8.58
N GLU A 63 -6.66 -6.15 9.36
CA GLU A 63 -7.85 -5.95 10.18
C GLU A 63 -9.10 -5.72 9.33
N SER A 64 -10.24 -6.24 9.80
CA SER A 64 -11.55 -5.95 9.24
C SER A 64 -12.36 -5.12 10.25
N HIS A 65 -13.16 -4.17 9.77
CA HIS A 65 -14.02 -3.37 10.66
C HIS A 65 -15.50 -3.55 10.31
N PRO A 66 -16.27 -4.29 11.13
CA PRO A 66 -17.66 -4.67 10.81
C PRO A 66 -18.64 -3.49 10.74
N ASN A 67 -18.24 -2.31 11.27
CA ASN A 67 -19.08 -1.11 11.30
C ASN A 67 -18.90 -0.19 10.08
N LEU A 68 -17.99 -0.50 9.17
CA LEU A 68 -17.78 0.25 7.93
C LEU A 68 -18.39 -0.52 6.75
N LYS A 69 -19.71 -0.69 6.78
CA LYS A 69 -20.44 -1.26 5.64
C LYS A 69 -20.57 -0.20 4.55
N ASN A 70 -19.90 -0.43 3.43
CA ASN A 70 -19.98 0.42 2.26
C ASN A 70 -20.44 -0.42 1.06
N ALA A 71 -21.46 0.04 0.34
CA ALA A 71 -22.01 -0.67 -0.82
C ALA A 71 -21.03 -0.77 -2.00
N TYR A 72 -19.95 0.01 -2.00
CA TYR A 72 -18.95 0.04 -3.07
C TYR A 72 -17.70 -0.81 -2.78
N LEU A 73 -17.63 -1.45 -1.62
CA LEU A 73 -16.50 -2.28 -1.22
C LEU A 73 -16.85 -3.76 -1.38
N GLU A 74 -16.02 -4.48 -2.13
CA GLU A 74 -16.11 -5.93 -2.29
C GLU A 74 -15.32 -6.66 -1.20
N HIS A 75 -14.51 -5.93 -0.41
CA HIS A 75 -13.62 -6.49 0.59
C HIS A 75 -13.71 -5.77 1.94
N ASP A 76 -13.94 -6.52 3.02
CA ASP A 76 -14.08 -6.01 4.40
C ASP A 76 -12.76 -5.46 5.01
N GLN A 77 -11.65 -5.59 4.27
CA GLN A 77 -10.30 -5.15 4.64
C GLN A 77 -9.89 -3.85 3.92
N VAL A 78 -10.76 -3.32 3.05
CA VAL A 78 -10.56 -2.03 2.40
C VAL A 78 -11.44 -1.00 3.11
N PHE A 79 -10.94 0.22 3.25
CA PHE A 79 -11.69 1.34 3.80
C PHE A 79 -11.74 2.48 2.80
N GLU A 80 -12.94 2.98 2.50
CA GLU A 80 -13.10 4.17 1.67
C GLU A 80 -12.88 5.43 2.53
N LEU A 81 -11.92 6.25 2.13
CA LEU A 81 -11.72 7.59 2.66
C LEU A 81 -12.31 8.60 1.69
N ALA A 82 -13.62 8.85 1.80
CA ALA A 82 -14.31 9.86 1.01
C ALA A 82 -14.33 11.20 1.77
N ALA A 83 -13.67 12.22 1.22
CA ALA A 83 -13.80 13.57 1.75
C ALA A 83 -15.22 14.09 1.48
N SER A 84 -15.91 14.56 2.51
CA SER A 84 -17.15 15.31 2.33
C SER A 84 -16.81 16.65 1.68
N ARG A 85 -17.47 17.01 0.57
CA ARG A 85 -17.40 18.37 0.04
C ARG A 85 -18.00 19.31 1.10
N MET A 86 -17.19 20.22 1.64
CA MET A 86 -17.69 21.39 2.37
C MET A 86 -18.29 22.40 1.41
#